data_AF-A0A2K3N759-F1
#
_entry.id   AF-A0A2K3N759-F1
#
_cell.length_a   1.000
_cell.length_b   1.000
_cell.length_c   1.000
_cell.angle_alpha   90.00
_cell.angle_beta   90.00
_cell.angle_gamma   90.00
#
_symmetry.space_group_name_H-M   'P 1'
#
loop_
_entity.id
_entity.type
_entity.pdbx_description
1 polymer ?
#
loop_
_entity_poly.entity_id
_entity_poly.type
_entity_poly.pdbx_seq_one_letter_code
_entity_poly.pdbx_strand_id
1 'polypeptide(L)'
;GLLVYGRQGQEIYRSSLDPNVCREACLYSLESKVPLIAFCEGRCLTLFNDPLVDSLHTIYHEPKAEIMPSVEHLLASADIQKMIFLGTAQSVADTLRPYWSDATQGRATVVQAVPDMLEIVPLGTCKGNGVKLLLDHLGVTDDEQIMAIGDGENDVEMLQLASLGVALSNGSKKTKDVANVIGLSNDEDGVADAIYRYAF
;
A
#
# COMPACT_ATOMS: atom_id res chain seq x y z
N GLY A 1 -7.15 -0.19 -0.38
CA GLY A 1 -8.33 -1.05 -0.59
C GLY A 1 -8.17 -1.90 -1.83
N LEU A 2 -7.15 -2.75 -1.88
CA LEU A 2 -6.96 -3.71 -2.99
C LEU A 2 -7.85 -4.93 -2.80
N LEU A 3 -7.91 -5.38 -1.55
CA LEU A 3 -8.80 -6.40 -1.03
C LEU A 3 -9.62 -5.75 0.08
N VAL A 4 -10.91 -6.03 0.13
CA VAL A 4 -11.77 -5.61 1.24
C VAL A 4 -12.53 -6.83 1.74
N TYR A 5 -12.42 -7.08 3.04
CA TYR A 5 -13.09 -8.17 3.72
C TYR A 5 -14.16 -7.60 4.66
N GLY A 6 -15.38 -8.08 4.50
CA GLY A 6 -16.53 -7.74 5.33
C GLY A 6 -16.65 -8.63 6.57
N ARG A 7 -17.88 -8.78 7.08
CA ARG A 7 -18.14 -9.59 8.27
C ARG A 7 -17.74 -11.05 8.04
N GLN A 8 -17.23 -11.69 9.08
CA GLN A 8 -16.81 -13.11 9.06
C GLN A 8 -15.74 -13.45 8.01
N GLY A 9 -14.99 -12.45 7.54
CA GLY A 9 -13.92 -12.66 6.56
C GLY A 9 -14.42 -12.82 5.12
N GLN A 10 -15.67 -12.48 4.81
CA GLN A 10 -16.18 -12.49 3.45
C GLN A 10 -15.41 -11.48 2.58
N GLU A 11 -14.82 -11.92 1.47
CA GLU A 11 -14.29 -11.00 0.48
C GLU A 11 -15.42 -10.29 -0.26
N ILE A 12 -15.43 -8.96 -0.21
CA ILE A 12 -16.45 -8.12 -0.84
C ILE A 12 -15.91 -7.30 -2.01
N TYR A 13 -14.59 -7.16 -2.11
CA TYR A 13 -13.94 -6.47 -3.21
C TYR A 13 -12.52 -7.00 -3.42
N ARG A 14 -12.13 -7.08 -4.70
CA ARG A 14 -10.79 -7.43 -5.15
C ARG A 14 -10.42 -6.59 -6.37
N SER A 15 -9.21 -6.09 -6.38
CA SER A 15 -8.60 -5.44 -7.54
C SER A 15 -7.18 -5.97 -7.75
N SER A 16 -6.88 -6.31 -9.00
CA SER A 16 -5.58 -6.82 -9.43
C SER A 16 -5.00 -5.90 -10.50
N LEU A 17 -3.67 -5.87 -10.57
CA LEU A 17 -2.93 -5.08 -11.56
C LEU A 17 -3.16 -5.62 -12.97
N ASP A 18 -3.11 -4.70 -13.95
CA ASP A 18 -3.03 -5.07 -15.36
C ASP A 18 -1.80 -5.97 -15.59
N PRO A 19 -1.96 -7.20 -16.12
CA PRO A 19 -0.85 -8.11 -16.36
C PRO A 19 0.27 -7.52 -17.24
N ASN A 20 -0.04 -6.57 -18.12
CA ASN A 20 0.97 -5.87 -18.92
C ASN A 20 1.81 -4.93 -18.07
N VAL A 21 1.20 -4.20 -17.13
CA VAL A 21 1.93 -3.37 -16.16
C VAL A 21 2.83 -4.26 -15.29
N CYS A 22 2.32 -5.41 -14.84
CA CYS A 22 3.13 -6.36 -14.08
C CYS A 22 4.34 -6.87 -14.88
N ARG A 23 4.13 -7.20 -16.16
CA ARG A 23 5.22 -7.63 -17.05
C ARG A 23 6.25 -6.52 -17.24
N GLU A 24 5.81 -5.30 -17.54
CA GLU A 24 6.69 -4.14 -17.70
C GLU A 24 7.50 -3.87 -16.42
N ALA A 25 6.87 -3.99 -15.25
CA ALA A 25 7.55 -3.82 -13.96
C ALA A 25 8.62 -4.89 -13.72
N CYS A 26 8.29 -6.15 -13.99
CA CYS A 26 9.26 -7.25 -13.92
C CYS A 26 10.44 -7.05 -14.89
N LEU A 27 10.19 -6.64 -16.13
CA LEU A 27 11.24 -6.42 -17.12
C LEU A 27 12.15 -5.25 -16.74
N TYR A 28 11.56 -4.12 -16.33
CA TYR A 28 12.31 -2.97 -15.83
C TYR A 28 13.17 -3.34 -14.61
N SER A 29 12.60 -4.12 -13.67
CA SER A 29 13.30 -4.61 -12.48
C SER A 29 14.55 -5.38 -12.85
N LEU A 30 14.44 -6.34 -13.78
CA LEU A 30 15.58 -7.12 -14.27
C LEU A 30 16.62 -6.27 -15.01
N GLU A 31 16.17 -5.40 -15.92
CA GLU A 31 17.06 -4.55 -16.73
C GLU A 31 17.84 -3.55 -15.87
N SER A 32 17.13 -2.89 -14.94
CA SER A 32 17.68 -1.87 -14.05
C SER A 32 18.34 -2.44 -12.79
N LYS A 33 18.23 -3.77 -12.58
CA LYS A 33 18.70 -4.49 -11.39
C LYS A 33 18.15 -3.90 -10.07
N VAL A 34 16.87 -3.51 -10.08
CA VAL A 34 16.16 -3.00 -8.90
C VAL A 34 15.27 -4.11 -8.36
N PRO A 35 15.48 -4.59 -7.11
CA PRO A 35 14.65 -5.66 -6.56
C PRO A 35 13.17 -5.30 -6.54
N LEU A 36 12.33 -6.30 -6.84
CA LEU A 36 10.88 -6.17 -6.95
C LEU A 36 10.20 -7.35 -6.26
N ILE A 37 9.13 -7.06 -5.51
CA ILE A 37 8.26 -8.08 -4.92
C ILE A 37 6.84 -7.89 -5.45
N ALA A 38 6.23 -8.96 -5.93
CA ALA A 38 4.83 -9.03 -6.29
C ALA A 38 4.02 -9.71 -5.18
N PHE A 39 2.88 -9.12 -4.82
CA PHE A 39 1.97 -9.65 -3.80
C PHE A 39 0.77 -10.29 -4.48
N CYS A 40 0.52 -11.57 -4.21
CA CYS A 40 -0.60 -12.32 -4.74
C CYS A 40 -1.13 -13.36 -3.74
N GLU A 41 -2.42 -13.36 -3.42
CA GLU A 41 -3.09 -14.42 -2.65
C GLU A 41 -2.37 -14.82 -1.32
N GLY A 42 -1.87 -13.84 -0.57
CA GLY A 42 -1.13 -14.10 0.68
C GLY A 42 0.30 -14.64 0.49
N ARG A 43 0.79 -14.64 -0.76
CA ARG A 43 2.17 -14.98 -1.13
C ARG A 43 2.90 -13.74 -1.62
N CYS A 44 4.22 -13.77 -1.47
CA CYS A 44 5.13 -12.79 -2.04
C CYS A 44 6.00 -13.51 -3.07
N LEU A 45 6.13 -12.97 -4.27
CA LEU A 45 6.94 -13.53 -5.35
C LEU A 45 8.00 -12.51 -5.77
N THR A 46 9.18 -12.97 -6.16
CA THR A 46 10.26 -12.10 -6.63
C THR A 46 11.07 -12.77 -7.73
N LEU A 47 11.85 -11.99 -8.47
CA LEU A 47 12.86 -12.48 -9.42
C LEU A 47 14.29 -12.36 -8.85
N PHE A 48 14.43 -11.89 -7.61
CA PHE A 48 15.70 -11.51 -7.02
C PHE A 48 16.01 -12.36 -5.80
N ASN A 49 17.28 -12.74 -5.68
CA ASN A 49 17.86 -13.16 -4.42
C ASN A 49 18.67 -11.98 -3.87
N ASP A 50 18.02 -11.13 -3.08
CA ASP A 50 18.61 -9.87 -2.59
C ASP A 50 18.24 -9.65 -1.11
N PRO A 51 19.18 -9.21 -0.25
CA PRO A 51 18.87 -8.92 1.17
C PRO A 51 17.75 -7.91 1.38
N LEU A 52 17.54 -6.97 0.45
CA LEU A 52 16.42 -6.03 0.53
C LEU A 52 15.08 -6.76 0.38
N VAL A 53 15.01 -7.82 -0.43
CA VAL A 53 13.80 -8.63 -0.55
C VAL A 53 13.49 -9.33 0.78
N ASP A 54 14.51 -9.89 1.43
CA ASP A 54 14.37 -10.53 2.75
C ASP A 54 14.00 -9.52 3.86
N SER A 55 14.23 -8.22 3.66
CA SER A 55 13.89 -7.18 4.65
C SER A 55 12.39 -7.10 4.92
N LEU A 56 11.53 -7.35 3.94
CA LEU A 56 10.07 -7.34 4.15
C LEU A 56 9.63 -8.46 5.10
N HIS A 57 10.27 -9.63 4.99
CA HIS A 57 10.01 -10.73 5.90
C HIS A 57 10.56 -10.48 7.31
N THR A 58 11.79 -9.97 7.39
CA THR A 58 12.52 -9.85 8.66
C THR A 58 12.13 -8.62 9.49
N ILE A 59 11.78 -7.51 8.83
CA ILE A 59 11.41 -6.23 9.47
C ILE A 59 9.89 -6.07 9.54
N TYR A 60 9.19 -6.35 8.44
CA TYR A 60 7.75 -6.11 8.32
C TYR A 60 6.89 -7.36 8.52
N HIS A 61 7.52 -8.51 8.79
CA HIS A 61 6.86 -9.79 9.06
C HIS A 61 5.94 -10.28 7.92
N GLU A 62 6.21 -9.85 6.69
CA GLU A 62 5.53 -10.34 5.50
C GLU A 62 5.91 -11.80 5.21
N PRO A 63 5.09 -12.54 4.42
CA PRO A 63 5.48 -13.85 3.91
C PRO A 63 6.83 -13.79 3.19
N LYS A 64 7.70 -14.78 3.42
CA LYS A 64 8.99 -14.84 2.73
C LYS A 64 8.77 -14.94 1.22
N ALA A 65 9.43 -14.05 0.47
CA ALA A 65 9.28 -14.02 -0.98
C ALA A 65 9.83 -15.29 -1.63
N GLU A 66 9.03 -15.90 -2.49
CA GLU A 66 9.40 -17.04 -3.32
C GLU A 66 10.15 -16.54 -4.56
N ILE A 67 11.34 -17.09 -4.80
CA ILE A 67 12.15 -16.72 -5.96
C ILE A 67 11.63 -17.48 -7.17
N MET A 68 11.11 -16.73 -8.13
CA MET A 68 10.56 -17.23 -9.39
C MET A 68 11.66 -17.31 -10.45
N PRO A 69 11.66 -18.36 -11.30
CA PRO A 69 12.74 -18.58 -12.27
C PRO A 69 12.68 -17.63 -13.48
N SER A 70 11.55 -16.97 -13.73
CA SER A 70 11.35 -16.06 -14.87
C SER A 70 10.12 -15.18 -14.65
N VAL A 71 9.99 -14.12 -15.44
CA VAL A 71 8.79 -13.28 -15.49
C VAL A 71 7.52 -14.10 -15.77
N GLU A 72 7.57 -15.05 -16.70
CA GLU A 72 6.42 -15.86 -17.11
C GLU A 72 5.89 -16.71 -15.96
N HIS A 73 6.78 -17.40 -15.24
CA HIS A 73 6.42 -18.18 -14.05
C HIS A 73 5.83 -17.30 -12.94
N LEU A 74 6.38 -16.09 -12.72
CA LEU A 74 5.83 -15.16 -11.74
C LEU A 74 4.40 -14.74 -12.12
N LEU A 75 4.20 -14.30 -13.37
CA LEU A 75 2.89 -13.83 -13.85
C LEU A 75 1.85 -14.96 -13.98
N ALA A 76 2.29 -16.21 -14.17
CA ALA A 76 1.41 -17.37 -14.24
C ALA A 76 1.03 -17.93 -12.86
N SER A 77 1.64 -17.44 -11.77
CA SER A 77 1.42 -18.01 -10.44
C SER A 77 0.07 -17.64 -9.84
N ALA A 78 -0.36 -16.39 -9.97
CA ALA A 78 -1.65 -15.88 -9.52
C ALA A 78 -1.83 -14.42 -9.99
N ASP A 79 -3.05 -13.90 -9.85
CA ASP A 79 -3.31 -12.47 -10.05
C ASP A 79 -2.57 -11.63 -9.01
N ILE A 80 -1.85 -10.61 -9.48
CA ILE A 80 -1.03 -9.75 -8.63
C ILE A 80 -1.85 -8.55 -8.15
N GLN A 81 -1.94 -8.35 -6.83
CA GLN A 81 -2.65 -7.21 -6.24
C GLN A 81 -1.80 -5.95 -6.20
N LYS A 82 -0.49 -6.08 -5.94
CA LYS A 82 0.45 -4.96 -5.96
C LYS A 82 1.88 -5.43 -6.22
N MET A 83 2.73 -4.50 -6.63
CA MET A 83 4.17 -4.73 -6.75
C MET A 83 4.94 -3.63 -6.03
N ILE A 84 6.05 -3.99 -5.39
CA ILE A 84 6.89 -3.05 -4.62
C ILE A 84 8.32 -3.11 -5.14
N PHE A 85 8.81 -1.99 -5.66
CA PHE A 85 10.23 -1.80 -5.93
C PHE A 85 10.94 -1.41 -4.64
N LEU A 86 12.10 -2.02 -4.39
CA LEU A 86 12.93 -1.78 -3.22
C LEU A 86 14.21 -1.07 -3.65
N GLY A 87 14.59 -0.02 -2.93
CA GLY A 87 15.80 0.73 -3.23
C GLY A 87 16.28 1.55 -2.04
N THR A 88 16.95 2.66 -2.33
CA THR A 88 17.21 3.71 -1.34
C THR A 88 16.14 4.79 -1.44
N ALA A 89 15.93 5.56 -0.37
CA ALA A 89 15.02 6.71 -0.41
C ALA A 89 15.34 7.68 -1.55
N GLN A 90 16.63 7.91 -1.82
CA GLN A 90 17.07 8.76 -2.93
C GLN A 90 16.71 8.16 -4.30
N SER A 91 17.00 6.87 -4.53
CA SER A 91 16.69 6.22 -5.82
C SER A 91 15.18 6.12 -6.08
N VAL A 92 14.38 5.94 -5.02
CA VAL A 92 12.92 5.96 -5.15
C VAL A 92 12.44 7.35 -5.56
N ALA A 93 12.90 8.40 -4.87
CA ALA A 93 12.46 9.77 -5.12
C ALA A 93 12.91 10.31 -6.48
N ASP A 94 14.16 10.06 -6.87
CA ASP A 94 14.76 10.67 -8.06
C ASP A 94 14.52 9.89 -9.34
N THR A 95 14.40 8.56 -9.25
CA THR A 95 14.38 7.68 -10.42
C THR A 95 13.08 6.91 -10.54
N LEU A 96 12.78 6.05 -9.55
CA LEU A 96 11.67 5.10 -9.68
C LEU A 96 10.32 5.82 -9.74
N ARG A 97 10.07 6.76 -8.82
CA ARG A 97 8.78 7.44 -8.74
C ARG A 97 8.49 8.30 -9.97
N PRO A 98 9.40 9.16 -10.47
CA PRO A 98 9.16 9.91 -11.69
C PRO A 98 8.96 9.00 -12.91
N TYR A 99 9.80 7.97 -13.08
CA TYR A 99 9.69 7.03 -14.19
C TYR A 99 8.34 6.31 -14.18
N TRP A 100 7.95 5.70 -13.06
CA TRP A 100 6.73 4.91 -12.99
C TRP A 100 5.46 5.77 -13.00
N SER A 101 5.54 7.02 -12.54
CA SER A 101 4.40 7.94 -12.63
C SER A 101 4.05 8.26 -14.09
N ASP A 102 5.04 8.26 -15.00
CA ASP A 102 4.84 8.40 -16.44
C ASP A 102 4.55 7.05 -17.12
N ALA A 103 5.35 6.01 -16.83
CA ALA A 103 5.30 4.72 -17.51
C ALA A 103 3.96 3.97 -17.32
N THR A 104 3.24 4.20 -16.21
CA THR A 104 1.93 3.57 -16.02
C THR A 104 0.92 4.03 -17.09
N GLN A 105 1.07 5.23 -17.65
CA GLN A 105 0.17 5.79 -18.68
C GLN A 105 -1.31 5.68 -18.27
N GLY A 106 -1.60 5.88 -16.98
CA GLY A 106 -2.95 5.76 -16.43
C GLY A 106 -3.50 4.34 -16.34
N ARG A 107 -2.67 3.29 -16.42
CA ARG A 107 -3.09 1.88 -16.22
C ARG A 107 -2.93 1.41 -14.76
N ALA A 108 -2.16 2.13 -13.97
CA ALA A 108 -1.90 1.84 -12.56
C ALA A 108 -1.61 3.14 -11.79
N THR A 109 -1.75 3.07 -10.46
CA THR A 109 -1.44 4.15 -9.53
C THR A 109 -0.09 3.87 -8.88
N VAL A 110 0.72 4.91 -8.71
CA VAL A 110 1.99 4.86 -7.96
C VAL A 110 1.78 5.49 -6.59
N VAL A 111 2.05 4.73 -5.53
CA VAL A 111 1.94 5.19 -4.14
C VAL A 111 3.19 4.83 -3.35
N GLN A 112 3.36 5.47 -2.19
CA GLN A 112 4.57 5.32 -1.39
C GLN A 112 4.26 5.46 0.10
N ALA A 113 4.28 4.35 0.84
CA ALA A 113 4.13 4.38 2.29
C ALA A 113 5.47 4.64 3.01
N VAL A 114 6.53 3.99 2.55
CA VAL A 114 7.87 4.03 3.17
C VAL A 114 8.86 4.69 2.19
N PRO A 115 9.80 5.53 2.65
CA PRO A 115 10.69 6.29 1.76
C PRO A 115 11.48 5.47 0.73
N ASP A 116 11.86 4.23 1.07
CA ASP A 116 12.70 3.35 0.27
C ASP A 116 11.92 2.27 -0.51
N MET A 117 10.58 2.37 -0.53
CA MET A 117 9.69 1.45 -1.23
C MET A 117 8.73 2.19 -2.15
N LEU A 118 8.70 1.83 -3.45
CA LEU A 118 7.71 2.34 -4.40
C LEU A 118 6.67 1.27 -4.70
N GLU A 119 5.40 1.57 -4.44
CA GLU A 119 4.29 0.65 -4.70
C GLU A 119 3.59 0.99 -6.02
N ILE A 120 3.38 -0.02 -6.86
CA ILE A 120 2.47 0.02 -8.01
C ILE A 120 1.22 -0.76 -7.65
N VAL A 121 0.07 -0.11 -7.76
CA VAL A 121 -1.25 -0.65 -7.43
C VAL A 121 -2.24 -0.40 -8.57
N PRO A 122 -3.37 -1.12 -8.66
CA PRO A 122 -4.37 -0.92 -9.69
C PRO A 122 -4.87 0.51 -9.72
N LEU A 123 -5.19 0.99 -10.92
CA LEU A 123 -5.64 2.37 -11.14
C LEU A 123 -6.82 2.72 -10.25
N GLY A 124 -6.79 3.92 -9.67
CA GLY A 124 -7.89 4.45 -8.86
C GLY A 124 -8.08 3.76 -7.50
N THR A 125 -7.19 2.85 -7.11
CA THR A 125 -7.25 2.22 -5.80
C THR A 125 -6.53 3.05 -4.74
N CYS A 126 -7.21 3.35 -3.63
CA CYS A 126 -6.65 3.97 -2.43
C CYS A 126 -7.24 3.32 -1.15
N LYS A 127 -6.76 3.70 0.04
CA LYS A 127 -7.34 3.22 1.31
C LYS A 127 -8.74 3.78 1.53
N GLY A 128 -8.99 5.05 1.22
CA GLY A 128 -10.32 5.70 1.34
C GLY A 128 -11.43 4.96 0.59
N ASN A 129 -11.20 4.57 -0.67
CA ASN A 129 -12.16 3.77 -1.44
C ASN A 129 -12.46 2.42 -0.79
N GLY A 130 -11.45 1.77 -0.20
CA GLY A 130 -11.63 0.52 0.53
C GLY A 130 -12.47 0.68 1.80
N VAL A 131 -12.24 1.76 2.54
CA VAL A 131 -13.05 2.11 3.72
C VAL A 131 -14.50 2.35 3.31
N LYS A 132 -14.74 3.12 2.25
CA LYS A 132 -16.09 3.37 1.75
C LYS A 132 -16.85 2.08 1.40
N LEU A 133 -16.20 1.18 0.64
CA LEU A 133 -16.78 -0.14 0.32
C LEU A 133 -17.12 -0.96 1.57
N LEU A 134 -16.29 -0.88 2.61
CA LEU A 134 -16.54 -1.58 3.87
C LEU A 134 -17.71 -0.96 4.63
N LEU A 135 -17.80 0.36 4.72
CA LEU A 135 -18.90 1.06 5.38
C LEU A 135 -20.25 0.74 4.72
N ASP A 136 -20.30 0.79 3.38
CA ASP A 136 -21.47 0.41 2.59
C ASP A 136 -21.92 -1.03 2.92
N HIS A 137 -20.98 -1.97 2.97
CA HIS A 137 -21.27 -3.37 3.33
C HIS A 137 -21.75 -3.54 4.78
N LEU A 138 -21.25 -2.72 5.70
CA LEU A 138 -21.63 -2.75 7.11
C LEU A 138 -22.98 -2.05 7.38
N GLY A 139 -23.51 -1.31 6.40
CA GLY A 139 -24.71 -0.49 6.55
C GLY A 139 -24.48 0.77 7.39
N VAL A 140 -23.23 1.23 7.46
CA VAL A 140 -22.82 2.47 8.14
C VAL A 140 -23.14 3.65 7.23
N THR A 141 -23.87 4.64 7.74
CA THR A 141 -24.28 5.83 6.97
C THR A 141 -23.42 7.05 7.29
N ASP A 142 -23.52 8.09 6.45
CA ASP A 142 -22.78 9.36 6.61
C ASP A 142 -23.09 10.11 7.92
N ASP A 143 -24.19 9.78 8.60
CA ASP A 143 -24.54 10.34 9.91
C ASP A 143 -23.69 9.74 11.06
N GLU A 144 -23.02 8.61 10.83
CA GLU A 144 -22.14 7.97 11.80
C GLU A 144 -20.73 8.61 11.74
N GLN A 145 -20.15 8.91 12.92
CA GLN A 145 -18.83 9.52 12.98
C GLN A 145 -17.74 8.49 12.74
N ILE A 146 -17.08 8.59 11.59
CA ILE A 146 -15.94 7.74 11.22
C ILE A 146 -14.67 8.38 11.74
N MET A 147 -13.86 7.60 12.47
CA MET A 147 -12.50 7.98 12.84
C MET A 147 -11.51 7.16 12.02
N ALA A 148 -10.52 7.84 11.44
CA ALA A 148 -9.39 7.21 10.77
C ALA A 148 -8.06 7.66 11.38
N ILE A 149 -7.09 6.75 11.47
CA ILE A 149 -5.76 7.02 11.99
C ILE A 149 -4.74 6.54 10.95
N GLY A 150 -3.72 7.34 10.65
CA GLY A 150 -2.73 6.99 9.64
C GLY A 150 -1.48 7.85 9.69
N ASP A 151 -0.48 7.50 8.88
CA ASP A 151 0.84 8.11 8.93
C ASP A 151 1.52 8.18 7.54
N GLY A 152 1.21 7.25 6.63
CA GLY A 152 1.79 7.17 5.29
C GLY A 152 1.00 7.92 4.21
N GLU A 153 1.63 8.20 3.07
CA GLU A 153 0.96 8.87 1.93
C GLU A 153 -0.32 8.14 1.48
N ASN A 154 -0.32 6.80 1.57
CA ASN A 154 -1.46 5.97 1.19
C ASN A 154 -2.65 6.05 2.18
N ASP A 155 -2.51 6.76 3.31
CA ASP A 155 -3.58 7.02 4.28
C ASP A 155 -4.34 8.31 4.02
N VAL A 156 -3.82 9.21 3.16
CA VAL A 156 -4.36 10.56 2.94
C VAL A 156 -5.85 10.54 2.61
N GLU A 157 -6.28 9.70 1.65
CA GLU A 157 -7.68 9.66 1.23
C GLU A 157 -8.60 9.10 2.31
N MET A 158 -8.11 8.19 3.14
CA MET A 158 -8.87 7.64 4.27
C MET A 158 -9.03 8.70 5.39
N LEU A 159 -7.98 9.47 5.67
CA LEU A 159 -8.02 10.55 6.65
C LEU A 159 -8.98 11.68 6.24
N GLN A 160 -9.03 12.01 4.94
CA GLN A 160 -9.97 13.00 4.40
C GLN A 160 -11.42 12.53 4.37
N LEU A 161 -11.63 11.21 4.21
CA LEU A 161 -12.97 10.60 4.20
C LEU A 161 -13.59 10.57 5.60
N ALA A 162 -12.78 10.37 6.63
CA ALA A 162 -13.26 10.26 8.00
C ALA A 162 -13.74 11.61 8.56
N SER A 163 -14.79 11.57 9.37
CA SER A 163 -15.27 12.72 10.15
C SER A 163 -14.21 13.20 11.15
N LEU A 164 -13.32 12.29 11.58
CA LEU A 164 -12.13 12.59 12.37
C LEU A 164 -10.91 11.81 11.84
N GLY A 165 -10.09 12.47 11.03
CA GLY A 165 -8.77 12.00 10.62
C GLY A 165 -7.68 12.39 11.63
N VAL A 166 -6.92 11.41 12.11
CA VAL A 166 -5.77 11.60 13.00
C VAL A 166 -4.48 11.18 12.30
N ALA A 167 -3.53 12.10 12.15
CA ALA A 167 -2.19 11.78 11.69
C ALA A 167 -1.25 11.55 12.88
N LEU A 168 -0.48 10.45 12.89
CA LEU A 168 0.53 10.24 13.94
C LEU A 168 1.69 11.24 13.80
N SER A 169 2.36 11.58 14.91
CA SER A 169 3.44 12.58 14.90
C SER A 169 4.67 12.15 14.09
N ASN A 170 4.90 10.85 13.95
CA ASN A 170 5.93 10.28 13.07
C ASN A 170 5.49 10.20 11.59
N GLY A 171 4.23 10.52 11.29
CA GLY A 171 3.67 10.47 9.95
C GLY A 171 4.20 11.53 9.00
N SER A 172 3.96 11.32 7.71
CA SER A 172 4.36 12.19 6.61
C SER A 172 3.74 13.60 6.75
N LYS A 173 4.36 14.59 6.09
CA LYS A 173 3.75 15.93 6.00
C LYS A 173 2.38 15.87 5.31
N LYS A 174 2.23 15.03 4.29
CA LYS A 174 0.99 14.88 3.52
C LYS A 174 -0.20 14.44 4.40
N THR A 175 0.01 13.50 5.31
CA THR A 175 -1.05 13.06 6.24
C THR A 175 -1.36 14.13 7.27
N LYS A 176 -0.35 14.79 7.84
CA LYS A 176 -0.53 15.89 8.79
C LYS A 176 -1.27 17.09 8.20
N ASP A 177 -1.05 17.40 6.92
CA ASP A 177 -1.68 18.52 6.23
C ASP A 177 -3.20 18.31 6.03
N VAL A 178 -3.69 17.06 6.02
CA VAL A 178 -5.10 16.73 5.79
C VAL A 178 -5.84 16.26 7.05
N ALA A 179 -5.13 15.91 8.10
CA ALA A 179 -5.72 15.43 9.36
C ALA A 179 -6.35 16.57 10.17
N ASN A 180 -7.40 16.24 10.93
CA ASN A 180 -8.01 17.16 11.88
C ASN A 180 -7.14 17.32 13.14
N VAL A 181 -6.44 16.26 13.53
CA VAL A 181 -5.60 16.22 14.73
C VAL A 181 -4.27 15.54 14.39
N ILE A 182 -3.18 16.08 14.95
CA ILE A 182 -1.90 15.40 14.99
C ILE A 182 -1.78 14.72 16.36
N GLY A 183 -1.76 13.39 16.37
CA GLY A 183 -1.60 12.57 17.57
C GLY A 183 -0.14 12.35 17.96
N LEU A 184 0.09 11.49 18.95
CA LEU A 184 1.43 11.05 19.34
C LEU A 184 2.05 10.12 18.27
N SER A 185 3.32 9.76 18.44
CA SER A 185 3.95 8.80 17.52
C SER A 185 3.48 7.38 17.79
N ASN A 186 3.72 6.47 16.84
CA ASN A 186 3.54 5.04 17.06
C ASN A 186 4.38 4.51 18.24
N ASP A 187 5.56 5.08 18.50
CA ASP A 187 6.44 4.70 19.61
C ASP A 187 5.94 5.19 20.98
N GLU A 188 4.91 6.04 20.98
CA GLU A 188 4.26 6.62 22.17
C GLU A 188 2.81 6.17 22.31
N ASP A 189 2.46 5.00 21.73
CA ASP A 189 1.11 4.45 21.73
C ASP A 189 0.05 5.37 21.10
N GLY A 190 0.42 6.16 20.09
CA GLY A 190 -0.44 7.21 19.53
C GLY A 190 -1.79 6.73 18.99
N VAL A 191 -1.89 5.48 18.52
CA VAL A 191 -3.17 4.87 18.14
C VAL A 191 -4.07 4.66 19.37
N ALA A 192 -3.52 4.13 20.46
CA ALA A 192 -4.28 3.89 21.69
C ALA A 192 -4.72 5.21 22.34
N ASP A 193 -3.83 6.21 22.39
CA ASP A 193 -4.14 7.55 22.89
C ASP A 193 -5.28 8.20 22.08
N ALA A 194 -5.23 8.11 20.75
CA ALA A 194 -6.28 8.66 19.89
C ALA A 194 -7.64 7.97 20.15
N ILE A 195 -7.67 6.63 20.24
CA ILE A 195 -8.90 5.89 20.58
C ILE A 195 -9.45 6.34 21.93
N TYR A 196 -8.60 6.42 22.96
CA TYR A 196 -9.03 6.79 24.31
C TYR A 196 -9.46 8.26 24.45
N ARG A 197 -9.10 9.13 23.52
CA ARG A 197 -9.54 10.53 23.55
C ARG A 197 -10.83 10.76 22.78
N TYR A 198 -11.06 10.02 21.71
CA TYR A 198 -12.03 10.43 20.69
C TYR A 198 -13.13 9.40 20.37
N ALA A 199 -12.99 8.13 20.79
CA ALA A 199 -13.91 7.07 20.36
C ALA A 199 -14.95 6.65 21.44
N PHE A 200 -15.56 7.62 22.14
CA PHE A 200 -16.54 7.38 23.22
C PHE A 200 -17.83 8.20 23.10
#